data_AF-A0A0J9ULG5-F1
#
_entry.id   AF-A0A0J9ULG5-F1
#
_cell.length_a   1.000
_cell.length_b   1.000
_cell.length_c   1.000
_cell.angle_alpha   90.00
_cell.angle_beta   90.00
_cell.angle_gamma   90.00
#
_symmetry.space_group_name_H-M   'P 1'
#
loop_
_entity.id
_entity.type
_entity.pdbx_description
1 polymer ?
#
loop_
_entity_poly.entity_id
_entity_poly.type
_entity_poly.pdbx_seq_one_letter_code
_entity_poly.pdbx_strand_id
1 'polypeptide(L)'
;MHMAQLLFQHNDLVDSEDDCRNKYVARYLFHLLAKKGHLSAFGFLEDNWSAQSQSLELSCSMPCGTDSFRLWCDDLRPHNILLDHHDNIVAALDWEFAYSAPTQFSLDPPWWLLLQLPELWPSGIDDWSQVYEARLRTWLHAMEDEEWGEGINFPANLSTYLRESWLSGRFWLDYATRKSWAFDTIFRK
;
A
#
# COMPACT_ATOMS: atom_id res chain seq x y z
N MET A 1 -6.52 -2.90 15.58
CA MET A 1 -5.23 -3.61 15.42
C MET A 1 -4.07 -2.73 15.86
N HIS A 2 -3.81 -1.58 15.20
CA HIS A 2 -2.70 -0.67 15.52
C HIS A 2 -2.56 -0.29 17.01
N MET A 3 -3.63 0.16 17.66
CA MET A 3 -3.58 0.50 19.10
C MET A 3 -3.46 -0.72 20.02
N ALA A 4 -3.93 -1.89 19.58
CA ALA A 4 -3.88 -3.11 20.39
C ALA A 4 -2.44 -3.62 20.53
N GLN A 5 -1.60 -3.42 19.51
CA GLN A 5 -0.18 -3.78 19.56
C GLN A 5 0.55 -3.10 20.73
N LEU A 6 0.22 -1.83 21.02
CA LEU A 6 0.76 -1.09 22.18
C LEU A 6 0.37 -1.69 23.53
N LEU A 7 -0.74 -2.42 23.59
CA LEU A 7 -1.23 -3.03 24.83
C LEU A 7 -0.71 -4.46 25.03
N PHE A 8 -0.55 -5.22 23.93
CA PHE A 8 -0.29 -6.66 24.00
C PHE A 8 1.14 -7.06 23.65
N GLN A 9 1.92 -6.22 22.97
CA GLN A 9 3.31 -6.53 22.65
C GLN A 9 4.22 -6.07 23.80
N HIS A 10 4.67 -7.03 24.61
CA HIS A 10 5.40 -6.74 25.86
C HIS A 10 6.92 -6.60 25.69
N ASN A 11 7.51 -7.24 24.67
CA ASN A 11 8.96 -7.26 24.45
C ASN A 11 9.33 -6.47 23.20
N ASP A 12 10.44 -5.73 23.28
CA ASP A 12 11.10 -5.01 22.17
C ASP A 12 10.18 -4.08 21.36
N LEU A 13 9.02 -3.71 21.94
CA LEU A 13 8.09 -2.79 21.30
C LEU A 13 8.56 -1.35 21.42
N VAL A 14 9.28 -1.02 22.48
CA VAL A 14 9.62 0.34 22.88
C VAL A 14 11.06 0.36 23.39
N ASP A 15 11.86 1.28 22.86
CA ASP A 15 13.27 1.44 23.27
C ASP A 15 13.44 2.46 24.40
N SER A 16 12.51 3.41 24.54
CA SER A 16 12.53 4.46 25.55
C SER A 16 11.13 5.04 25.82
N GLU A 17 10.98 5.83 26.89
CA GLU A 17 9.71 6.51 27.17
C GLU A 17 9.28 7.45 26.02
N ASP A 18 10.22 8.15 25.41
CA ASP A 18 9.94 9.04 24.28
C ASP A 18 9.57 8.26 23.02
N ASP A 19 10.21 7.11 22.78
CA ASP A 19 9.82 6.19 21.71
C ASP A 19 8.38 5.70 21.91
N CYS A 20 7.99 5.34 23.13
CA CYS A 20 6.62 4.95 23.47
C CYS A 20 5.61 6.06 23.15
N ARG A 21 5.90 7.29 23.62
CA ARG A 21 5.04 8.46 23.39
C ARG A 21 4.87 8.72 21.89
N ASN A 22 5.95 8.68 21.12
CA ASN A 22 5.92 8.89 19.67
C ASN A 22 5.08 7.81 18.98
N LYS A 23 5.30 6.53 19.31
CA LYS A 23 4.53 5.38 18.76
C LYS A 23 3.04 5.49 19.08
N TYR A 24 2.69 5.92 20.28
CA TYR A 24 1.31 6.17 20.69
C TYR A 24 0.68 7.33 19.93
N VAL A 25 1.35 8.49 19.88
CA VAL A 25 0.86 9.68 19.19
C VAL A 25 0.64 9.41 17.70
N ALA A 26 1.58 8.75 17.03
CA ALA A 26 1.46 8.40 15.62
C ALA A 26 0.21 7.55 15.33
N ARG A 27 -0.01 6.48 16.10
CA ARG A 27 -1.18 5.60 15.95
C ARG A 27 -2.49 6.30 16.33
N TYR A 28 -2.45 7.19 17.33
CA TYR A 28 -3.62 7.98 17.72
C TYR A 28 -4.02 8.99 16.63
N LEU A 29 -3.06 9.71 16.05
CA LEU A 29 -3.30 10.61 14.93
C LEU A 29 -3.84 9.85 13.72
N PHE A 30 -3.24 8.71 13.39
CA PHE A 30 -3.71 7.83 12.32
C PHE A 30 -5.16 7.37 12.56
N HIS A 31 -5.49 6.97 13.79
CA HIS A 31 -6.86 6.62 14.16
C HIS A 31 -7.84 7.81 14.03
N LEU A 32 -7.42 9.01 14.39
CA LEU A 32 -8.23 10.21 14.23
C LEU A 32 -8.51 10.54 12.75
N LEU A 33 -7.49 10.43 11.90
CA LEU A 33 -7.64 10.61 10.45
C LEU A 33 -8.60 9.57 9.87
N ALA A 34 -8.47 8.31 10.29
CA ALA A 34 -9.39 7.24 9.90
C ALA A 34 -10.84 7.55 10.30
N LYS A 35 -11.06 7.98 11.55
CA LYS A 35 -12.40 8.33 12.07
C LYS A 35 -13.06 9.48 11.32
N LYS A 36 -12.27 10.43 10.82
CA LYS A 36 -12.78 11.55 10.03
C LYS A 36 -12.98 11.20 8.55
N GLY A 37 -12.60 9.99 8.11
CA GLY A 37 -12.68 9.57 6.70
C GLY A 37 -11.55 10.10 5.82
N HIS A 38 -10.51 10.71 6.41
CA HIS A 38 -9.44 11.36 5.66
C HIS A 38 -8.50 10.37 4.96
N LEU A 39 -8.33 9.17 5.53
CA LEU A 39 -7.45 8.15 4.94
C LEU A 39 -7.96 7.63 3.59
N SER A 40 -9.28 7.61 3.38
CA SER A 40 -9.87 7.10 2.13
C SER A 40 -9.71 8.06 0.95
N ALA A 41 -9.62 9.37 1.23
CA ALA A 41 -9.41 10.38 0.20
C ALA A 41 -7.93 10.67 -0.06
N PHE A 42 -7.02 10.24 0.83
CA PHE A 42 -5.61 10.59 0.75
C PHE A 42 -4.96 10.15 -0.57
N GLY A 43 -4.26 11.08 -1.21
CA GLY A 43 -3.59 10.83 -2.49
C GLY A 43 -4.53 10.70 -3.70
N PHE A 44 -5.82 10.98 -3.56
CA PHE A 44 -6.76 11.12 -4.68
C PHE A 44 -7.12 12.60 -4.92
N LEU A 45 -7.85 12.88 -6.00
CA LEU A 45 -8.40 14.21 -6.31
C LEU A 45 -9.21 14.83 -5.15
N GLU A 46 -9.88 14.00 -4.37
CA GLU A 46 -10.69 14.41 -3.23
C GLU A 46 -9.86 14.73 -1.97
N ASP A 47 -8.54 14.51 -1.99
CA ASP A 47 -7.65 14.91 -0.90
C ASP A 47 -7.60 16.44 -0.80
N ASN A 48 -8.24 17.00 0.21
CA ASN A 48 -8.29 18.44 0.44
C ASN A 48 -7.64 18.88 1.76
N TRP A 49 -6.89 17.98 2.41
CA TRP A 49 -6.40 18.20 3.76
C TRP A 49 -4.91 17.89 3.93
N SER A 50 -4.33 17.04 3.09
CA SER A 50 -2.93 16.68 3.20
C SER A 50 -2.01 17.81 2.72
N ALA A 51 -0.73 17.73 3.07
CA ALA A 51 0.27 18.61 2.48
C ALA A 51 0.49 18.27 1.00
N GLN A 52 0.37 16.98 0.65
CA GLN A 52 0.57 16.46 -0.69
C GLN A 52 -0.43 17.04 -1.68
N SER A 53 -1.70 17.17 -1.30
CA SER A 53 -2.73 17.74 -2.19
C SER A 53 -2.52 19.22 -2.55
N GLN A 54 -1.72 19.95 -1.78
CA GLN A 54 -1.37 21.34 -2.09
C GLN A 54 -0.24 21.45 -3.12
N SER A 55 0.49 20.35 -3.34
CA SER A 55 1.74 20.34 -4.11
C SER A 55 1.70 19.41 -5.33
N LEU A 56 0.83 18.40 -5.31
CA LEU A 56 0.72 17.40 -6.37
C LEU A 56 -0.57 17.64 -7.16
N GLU A 57 -0.43 17.73 -8.47
CA GLU A 57 -1.55 17.65 -9.39
C GLU A 57 -1.88 16.18 -9.64
N LEU A 58 -2.95 15.70 -9.00
CA LEU A 58 -3.46 14.35 -9.13
C LEU A 58 -4.58 14.32 -10.18
N SER A 59 -4.81 13.18 -10.80
CA SER A 59 -5.87 12.98 -11.80
C SER A 59 -6.82 11.85 -11.43
N CYS A 60 -6.41 10.98 -10.51
CA CYS A 60 -7.19 9.84 -10.05
C CYS A 60 -8.19 10.22 -8.96
N SER A 61 -9.48 9.94 -9.20
CA SER A 61 -10.55 10.06 -8.20
C SER A 61 -10.59 8.85 -7.27
N MET A 62 -11.00 9.02 -6.02
CA MET A 62 -11.22 7.90 -5.12
C MET A 62 -12.34 6.97 -5.63
N PRO A 63 -12.26 5.64 -5.45
CA PRO A 63 -13.33 4.71 -5.81
C PRO A 63 -14.66 5.03 -5.12
N CYS A 64 -15.79 4.78 -5.80
CA CYS A 64 -17.12 5.00 -5.22
C CYS A 64 -17.32 4.16 -3.95
N GLY A 65 -17.75 4.81 -2.85
CA GLY A 65 -17.91 4.17 -1.54
C GLY A 65 -19.01 3.09 -1.47
N THR A 66 -19.89 2.97 -2.48
CA THR A 66 -20.89 1.88 -2.57
C THR A 66 -20.27 0.53 -2.91
N ASP A 67 -19.05 0.54 -3.47
CA ASP A 67 -18.20 -0.62 -3.78
C ASP A 67 -16.98 -0.67 -2.84
N SER A 68 -17.16 -0.24 -1.59
CA SER A 68 -16.04 0.09 -0.70
C SER A 68 -15.17 -1.09 -0.30
N PHE A 69 -15.66 -2.33 -0.30
CA PHE A 69 -14.88 -3.50 0.10
C PHE A 69 -14.92 -4.62 -0.93
N ARG A 70 -13.75 -5.23 -1.17
CA ARG A 70 -13.52 -6.36 -2.09
C ARG A 70 -12.66 -7.42 -1.41
N LEU A 71 -12.68 -8.64 -1.94
CA LEU A 71 -11.71 -9.65 -1.52
C LEU A 71 -10.31 -9.17 -1.91
N TRP A 72 -9.42 -9.09 -0.92
CA TRP A 72 -8.03 -8.69 -1.06
C TRP A 72 -7.15 -9.80 -0.48
N CYS A 73 -5.95 -9.97 -1.03
CA CYS A 73 -4.93 -10.85 -0.46
C CYS A 73 -3.60 -10.11 -0.40
N ASP A 74 -3.00 -10.08 0.79
CA ASP A 74 -1.75 -9.36 1.04
C ASP A 74 -0.51 -10.03 0.42
N ASP A 75 -0.63 -11.31 0.02
CA ASP A 75 0.48 -12.15 -0.42
C ASP A 75 0.29 -12.78 -1.81
N LEU A 76 -0.06 -11.96 -2.80
CA LEU A 76 -0.10 -12.37 -4.22
C LEU A 76 1.29 -12.30 -4.89
N ARG A 77 2.34 -12.74 -4.19
CA ARG A 77 3.71 -12.80 -4.73
C ARG A 77 3.82 -13.82 -5.87
N PRO A 78 4.83 -13.69 -6.75
CA PRO A 78 4.99 -14.61 -7.89
C PRO A 78 5.06 -16.09 -7.51
N HIS A 79 5.61 -16.42 -6.33
CA HIS A 79 5.70 -17.82 -5.86
C HIS A 79 4.33 -18.45 -5.55
N ASN A 80 3.29 -17.62 -5.36
CA ASN A 80 1.91 -18.03 -5.13
C ASN A 80 1.07 -18.11 -6.42
N ILE A 81 1.66 -17.88 -7.60
CA ILE A 81 0.97 -17.97 -8.89
C ILE A 81 1.48 -19.20 -9.65
N LEU A 82 0.56 -20.10 -10.01
CA LEU A 82 0.87 -21.26 -10.84
C LEU A 82 0.68 -20.93 -12.32
N LEU A 83 1.64 -21.39 -13.13
CA LEU A 83 1.61 -21.28 -14.58
C LEU A 83 1.52 -22.67 -15.22
N ASP A 84 0.88 -22.77 -16.39
CA ASP A 84 1.00 -23.96 -17.24
C ASP A 84 2.29 -23.92 -18.09
N HIS A 85 2.44 -24.89 -18.99
CA HIS A 85 3.60 -24.99 -19.89
C HIS A 85 3.64 -23.95 -21.02
N HIS A 86 2.60 -23.11 -21.12
CA HIS A 86 2.51 -22.00 -22.06
C HIS A 86 2.54 -20.64 -21.31
N ASP A 87 2.98 -20.62 -20.06
CA ASP A 87 3.03 -19.44 -19.20
C ASP A 87 1.66 -18.79 -18.90
N ASN A 88 0.55 -19.52 -19.07
CA ASN A 88 -0.77 -19.03 -18.66
C ASN A 88 -0.97 -19.20 -17.16
N ILE A 89 -1.56 -18.19 -16.50
CA ILE A 89 -1.97 -18.29 -15.10
C ILE A 89 -3.10 -19.33 -14.96
N VAL A 90 -2.85 -20.39 -14.18
CA VAL A 90 -3.84 -21.47 -13.94
C VAL A 90 -4.44 -21.44 -12.54
N ALA A 91 -3.71 -20.93 -11.54
CA ALA A 91 -4.21 -20.80 -10.18
C ALA A 91 -3.41 -19.77 -9.38
N ALA A 92 -4.09 -19.18 -8.39
CA ALA A 92 -3.46 -18.47 -7.28
C ALA A 92 -3.59 -19.33 -6.00
N LEU A 93 -2.49 -19.46 -5.27
CA LEU A 93 -2.38 -20.23 -4.03
C LEU A 93 -2.41 -19.31 -2.81
N ASP A 94 -2.32 -19.93 -1.63
CA ASP A 94 -1.99 -19.26 -0.38
C ASP A 94 -2.96 -18.14 0.04
N TRP A 95 -4.25 -18.50 0.07
CA TRP A 95 -5.34 -17.60 0.43
C TRP A 95 -5.45 -17.33 1.94
N GLU A 96 -4.48 -17.75 2.75
CA GLU A 96 -4.52 -17.58 4.22
C GLU A 96 -4.44 -16.11 4.67
N PHE A 97 -3.93 -15.24 3.79
CA PHE A 97 -3.87 -13.79 3.98
C PHE A 97 -5.00 -13.03 3.27
N ALA A 98 -6.06 -13.72 2.86
CA ALA A 98 -7.18 -13.10 2.18
C ALA A 98 -8.24 -12.57 3.17
N TYR A 99 -8.72 -11.35 2.93
CA TYR A 99 -9.76 -10.70 3.75
C TYR A 99 -10.56 -9.69 2.94
N SER A 100 -11.69 -9.22 3.50
CA SER A 100 -12.46 -8.13 2.90
C SER A 100 -11.78 -6.79 3.22
N ALA A 101 -11.34 -6.06 2.20
CA ALA A 101 -10.56 -4.84 2.34
C ALA A 101 -11.03 -3.72 1.42
N PRO A 102 -10.68 -2.45 1.71
CA PRO A 102 -10.97 -1.33 0.84
C PRO A 102 -10.49 -1.53 -0.60
N THR A 103 -11.33 -1.19 -1.58
CA THR A 103 -10.98 -1.29 -3.02
C THR A 103 -9.73 -0.47 -3.38
N GLN A 104 -9.43 0.59 -2.63
CA GLN A 104 -8.22 1.40 -2.84
C GLN A 104 -6.92 0.60 -2.75
N PHE A 105 -6.87 -0.51 -1.99
CA PHE A 105 -5.64 -1.31 -1.87
C PHE A 105 -5.20 -1.92 -3.20
N SER A 106 -6.13 -2.17 -4.14
CA SER A 106 -5.79 -2.64 -5.48
C SER A 106 -5.28 -1.54 -6.42
N LEU A 107 -5.26 -0.29 -5.96
CA LEU A 107 -4.80 0.88 -6.71
C LEU A 107 -3.38 1.30 -6.32
N ASP A 108 -2.71 0.49 -5.52
CA ASP A 108 -1.33 0.64 -5.12
C ASP A 108 -0.45 -0.41 -5.80
N PRO A 109 0.81 -0.08 -6.13
CA PRO A 109 1.71 -1.04 -6.75
C PRO A 109 2.03 -2.19 -5.77
N PRO A 110 2.33 -3.39 -6.29
CA PRO A 110 2.62 -4.54 -5.45
C PRO A 110 3.87 -4.26 -4.61
N TRP A 111 3.77 -4.36 -3.29
CA TRP A 111 4.93 -4.17 -2.39
C TRP A 111 6.08 -5.14 -2.70
N TRP A 112 5.75 -6.29 -3.29
CA TRP A 112 6.68 -7.40 -3.52
C TRP A 112 7.52 -7.31 -4.80
N LEU A 113 7.55 -6.18 -5.52
CA LEU A 113 8.43 -6.04 -6.70
C LEU A 113 9.91 -6.35 -6.41
N LEU A 114 10.36 -6.14 -5.17
CA LEU A 114 11.72 -6.47 -4.72
C LEU A 114 11.82 -7.80 -3.97
N LEU A 115 10.71 -8.53 -3.81
CA LEU A 115 10.58 -9.80 -3.08
C LEU A 115 11.00 -9.75 -1.59
N GLN A 116 11.36 -8.57 -1.08
CA GLN A 116 11.75 -8.31 0.30
C GLN A 116 10.98 -7.12 0.86
N LEU A 117 10.54 -7.24 2.11
CA LEU A 117 9.77 -6.22 2.82
C LEU A 117 10.62 -4.95 3.03
N PRO A 118 10.05 -3.74 2.88
CA PRO A 118 10.72 -2.47 3.14
C PRO A 118 11.38 -2.41 4.52
N GLU A 119 10.68 -2.88 5.55
CA GLU A 119 11.16 -2.83 6.94
C GLU A 119 12.28 -3.84 7.26
N LEU A 120 12.53 -4.81 6.38
CA LEU A 120 13.60 -5.80 6.51
C LEU A 120 14.75 -5.56 5.52
N TRP A 121 14.75 -4.44 4.81
CA TRP A 121 15.80 -4.13 3.84
C TRP A 121 17.11 -3.75 4.56
N PRO A 122 18.25 -4.43 4.29
CA PRO A 122 19.48 -4.24 5.07
C PRO A 122 20.03 -2.82 5.05
N SER A 123 19.87 -2.12 3.92
CA SER A 123 20.32 -0.74 3.74
C SER A 123 19.30 0.30 4.21
N GLY A 124 18.18 -0.13 4.78
CA GLY A 124 17.10 0.73 5.25
C GLY A 124 16.04 1.06 4.17
N ILE A 125 14.94 1.65 4.63
CA ILE A 125 13.74 1.88 3.82
C ILE A 125 13.95 2.90 2.68
N ASP A 126 14.87 3.86 2.85
CA ASP A 126 15.16 4.86 1.83
C ASP A 126 15.87 4.24 0.63
N ASP A 127 16.86 3.37 0.88
CA ASP A 127 17.52 2.59 -0.17
C ASP A 127 16.53 1.64 -0.87
N TRP A 128 15.69 0.95 -0.08
CA TRP A 128 14.59 0.12 -0.63
C TRP A 128 13.70 0.95 -1.56
N SER A 129 13.34 2.17 -1.16
CA SER A 129 12.45 3.05 -1.94
C SER A 129 13.07 3.46 -3.27
N GLN A 130 14.38 3.76 -3.29
CA GLN A 130 15.10 4.11 -4.51
C GLN A 130 15.17 2.92 -5.49
N VAL A 131 15.49 1.73 -4.97
CA VAL A 131 15.53 0.50 -5.79
C VAL A 131 14.14 0.13 -6.27
N TYR A 132 13.12 0.27 -5.41
CA TYR A 132 11.73 -0.01 -5.73
C TYR A 132 11.23 0.91 -6.83
N GLU A 133 11.48 2.22 -6.73
CA GLU A 133 11.06 3.19 -7.75
C GLU A 133 11.61 2.85 -9.14
N ALA A 134 12.86 2.40 -9.22
CA ALA A 134 13.45 1.96 -10.49
C ALA A 134 12.70 0.75 -11.09
N ARG A 135 12.27 -0.22 -10.26
CA ARG A 135 11.49 -1.38 -10.71
C ARG A 135 10.03 -1.04 -10.99
N LEU A 136 9.45 -0.12 -10.21
CA LEU A 136 8.10 0.39 -10.40
C LEU A 136 7.97 1.01 -11.79
N ARG A 137 8.98 1.74 -12.29
CA ARG A 137 8.95 2.28 -13.67
C ARG A 137 8.82 1.18 -14.73
N THR A 138 9.55 0.07 -14.58
CA THR A 138 9.42 -1.09 -15.49
C THR A 138 8.03 -1.72 -15.39
N TRP A 139 7.52 -1.88 -14.16
CA TRP A 139 6.17 -2.42 -13.92
C TRP A 139 5.10 -1.54 -14.57
N LEU A 140 5.17 -0.22 -14.39
CA LEU A 140 4.22 0.73 -14.95
C LEU A 140 4.21 0.69 -16.48
N HIS A 141 5.37 0.57 -17.12
CA HIS A 141 5.42 0.42 -18.58
C HIS A 141 4.71 -0.85 -19.06
N ALA A 142 4.92 -1.98 -18.39
CA ALA A 142 4.20 -3.21 -18.74
C ALA A 142 2.68 -3.09 -18.51
N MET A 143 2.26 -2.41 -17.44
CA MET A 143 0.84 -2.13 -17.19
C MET A 143 0.23 -1.24 -18.28
N GLU A 144 0.92 -0.19 -18.69
CA GLU A 144 0.49 0.72 -19.76
C GLU A 144 0.33 -0.01 -21.10
N ASP A 145 1.25 -0.92 -21.43
CA ASP A 145 1.19 -1.75 -22.65
C ASP A 145 -0.03 -2.70 -22.62
N GLU A 146 -0.30 -3.34 -21.48
CA GLU A 146 -1.46 -4.23 -21.30
C GLU A 146 -2.80 -3.48 -21.30
N GLU A 147 -2.84 -2.28 -20.74
CA GLU A 147 -4.03 -1.41 -20.75
C GLU A 147 -4.40 -0.93 -22.16
N TRP A 148 -3.41 -0.81 -23.05
CA TRP A 148 -3.64 -0.48 -24.46
C TRP A 148 -4.16 -1.69 -25.26
N GLY A 149 -3.95 -2.92 -24.76
CA GLY A 149 -4.42 -4.15 -25.37
C GLY A 149 -5.92 -4.38 -25.23
N GLU A 150 -6.46 -5.35 -25.97
CA GLU A 150 -7.89 -5.74 -25.90
C GLU A 150 -8.18 -6.80 -24.80
N GLY A 151 -7.16 -7.22 -24.03
CA GLY A 151 -7.21 -8.43 -23.21
C GLY A 151 -7.90 -8.29 -21.84
N ILE A 152 -7.83 -7.13 -21.19
CA ILE A 152 -8.33 -6.94 -19.82
C ILE A 152 -9.01 -5.59 -19.68
N ASN A 153 -10.29 -5.60 -19.28
CA ASN A 153 -11.03 -4.38 -18.97
C ASN A 153 -10.70 -3.93 -17.54
N PHE A 154 -9.53 -3.33 -17.36
CA PHE A 154 -9.16 -2.69 -16.10
C PHE A 154 -10.08 -1.48 -15.82
N PRO A 155 -10.25 -1.05 -14.56
CA PRO A 155 -10.71 0.31 -14.30
C PRO A 155 -9.78 1.24 -15.09
N ALA A 156 -10.33 2.11 -15.94
CA ALA A 156 -9.52 2.91 -16.85
C ALA A 156 -8.33 3.58 -16.12
N ASN A 157 -7.12 3.33 -16.62
CA ASN A 157 -5.84 3.87 -16.16
C ASN A 157 -5.35 3.37 -14.78
N LEU A 158 -5.36 2.07 -14.51
CA LEU A 158 -4.77 1.49 -13.29
C LEU A 158 -3.30 1.90 -13.15
N SER A 159 -2.50 1.89 -14.23
CA SER A 159 -1.12 2.40 -14.23
C SER A 159 -1.00 3.81 -13.66
N THR A 160 -1.92 4.73 -13.99
CA THR A 160 -1.98 6.08 -13.42
C THR A 160 -2.26 6.04 -11.93
N TYR A 161 -3.21 5.20 -11.46
CA TYR A 161 -3.45 5.02 -10.03
C TYR A 161 -2.22 4.49 -9.27
N LEU A 162 -1.52 3.49 -9.83
CA LEU A 162 -0.30 2.93 -9.25
C LEU A 162 0.83 3.97 -9.19
N ARG A 163 0.92 4.83 -10.20
CA ARG A 163 1.91 5.92 -10.24
C ARG A 163 1.59 7.01 -9.24
N GLU A 164 0.35 7.50 -9.22
CA GLU A 164 -0.10 8.55 -8.30
C GLU A 164 -0.09 8.09 -6.84
N SER A 165 -0.35 6.81 -6.55
CA SER A 165 -0.24 6.28 -5.19
C SER A 165 1.19 6.33 -4.65
N TRP A 166 2.19 6.05 -5.49
CA TRP A 166 3.59 6.16 -5.12
C TRP A 166 3.99 7.62 -4.89
N LEU A 167 3.64 8.52 -5.82
CA LEU A 167 4.01 9.94 -5.75
C LEU A 167 3.35 10.68 -4.58
N SER A 168 2.07 10.40 -4.32
CA SER A 168 1.33 10.98 -3.19
C SER A 168 1.71 10.37 -1.84
N GLY A 169 2.39 9.22 -1.84
CA GLY A 169 2.66 8.45 -0.64
C GLY A 169 1.45 7.63 -0.15
N ARG A 170 0.34 7.57 -0.90
CA ARG A 170 -0.80 6.68 -0.58
C ARG A 170 -0.33 5.23 -0.39
N PHE A 171 0.60 4.77 -1.23
CA PHE A 171 1.21 3.44 -1.08
C PHE A 171 1.72 3.21 0.35
N TRP A 172 2.40 4.18 0.94
CA TRP A 172 2.96 4.06 2.29
C TRP A 172 1.87 4.11 3.36
N LEU A 173 0.87 4.97 3.18
CA LEU A 173 -0.28 5.03 4.06
C LEU A 173 -1.00 3.68 4.09
N ASP A 174 -1.36 3.14 2.94
CA ASP A 174 -2.08 1.88 2.80
C ASP A 174 -1.21 0.69 3.22
N TYR A 175 0.10 0.70 2.95
CA TYR A 175 1.02 -0.29 3.52
C TYR A 175 0.99 -0.26 5.07
N ALA A 176 1.08 0.92 5.68
CA ALA A 176 0.99 1.07 7.13
C ALA A 176 -0.38 0.68 7.67
N THR A 177 -1.49 0.88 6.94
CA THR A 177 -2.82 0.43 7.38
C THR A 177 -2.86 -1.09 7.57
N ARG A 178 -2.21 -1.85 6.68
CA ARG A 178 -2.23 -3.32 6.60
C ARG A 178 -1.20 -3.97 7.52
N LYS A 179 -0.03 -3.35 7.66
CA LYS A 179 1.14 -3.93 8.34
C LYS A 179 1.40 -3.24 9.69
N SER A 180 0.61 -3.58 10.70
CA SER A 180 0.72 -2.95 12.03
C SER A 180 2.10 -3.04 12.68
N TRP A 181 2.84 -4.13 12.46
CA TRP A 181 4.21 -4.27 12.96
C TRP A 181 5.22 -3.33 12.29
N ALA A 182 5.01 -3.02 11.00
CA ALA A 182 5.88 -2.15 10.23
C ALA A 182 5.52 -0.67 10.38
N PHE A 183 4.38 -0.36 11.02
CA PHE A 183 3.81 0.98 11.11
C PHE A 183 4.84 2.04 11.53
N ASP A 184 5.68 1.74 12.52
CA ASP A 184 6.64 2.69 13.05
C ASP A 184 7.76 3.03 12.07
N THR A 185 8.24 2.03 11.32
CA THR A 185 9.24 2.23 10.26
C THR A 185 8.66 3.08 9.13
N ILE A 186 7.39 2.85 8.79
CA ILE A 186 6.72 3.52 7.66
C ILE A 186 6.31 4.95 8.02
N PHE A 187 5.78 5.17 9.22
CA PHE A 187 5.34 6.50 9.67
C PHE A 187 6.50 7.48 9.89
N ARG A 188 7.71 6.96 10.13
CA ARG A 188 8.92 7.77 10.35
C ARG A 188 9.71 8.06 9.08
N LYS A 189 9.27 7.52 7.94
CA LYS A 189 9.79 7.88 6.62
C LYS A 189 9.39 9.31 6.27
#